data_AF-A0A3D5X692-F1
#
_entry.id   AF-A0A3D5X692-F1
#
_cell.length_a   1.000
_cell.length_b   1.000
_cell.length_c   1.000
_cell.angle_alpha   90.00
_cell.angle_beta   90.00
_cell.angle_gamma   90.00
#
_symmetry.space_group_name_H-M   'P 1'
#
loop_
_entity.id
_entity.type
_entity.pdbx_description
1 polymer ?
#
loop_
_entity_poly.entity_id
_entity_poly.type
_entity_poly.pdbx_seq_one_letter_code
_entity_poly.pdbx_strand_id
1 'polypeptide(L)'
;MLKLPTPEYPVGRSGSVVVEVRVDRNGNVTSVRGGMRGSTTNDSELIMAAERAARLAKFDVDPNATSIQTGTITYVFRLQD
;
A
#
# COMPACT_ATOMS: atom_id res chain seq x y z
N MET A 1 -1.20 15.83 -6.22
CA MET A 1 -2.20 15.71 -5.12
C MET A 1 -2.37 14.22 -4.86
N LEU A 2 -1.61 13.70 -3.92
CA LEU A 2 -1.59 12.27 -3.56
C LEU A 2 -2.97 11.84 -3.05
N LYS A 3 -3.60 10.86 -3.72
CA LYS A 3 -4.92 10.32 -3.35
C LYS A 3 -4.77 8.86 -2.99
N LEU A 4 -4.75 8.57 -1.70
CA LEU A 4 -4.65 7.20 -1.18
C LEU A 4 -6.06 6.70 -0.82
N PRO A 5 -6.54 5.61 -1.44
CA PRO A 5 -7.80 5.00 -1.05
C PRO A 5 -7.67 4.30 0.30
N THR A 6 -8.71 4.43 1.12
CA THR A 6 -8.81 3.73 2.40
C THR A 6 -9.08 2.23 2.16
N PRO A 7 -8.30 1.31 2.76
CA PRO A 7 -8.59 -0.12 2.69
C PRO A 7 -9.93 -0.48 3.33
N GLU A 8 -10.52 -1.58 2.88
CA GLU A 8 -11.62 -2.25 3.59
C GLU A 8 -11.11 -2.83 4.92
N TYR A 9 -11.75 -2.47 6.03
CA TYR A 9 -11.37 -2.91 7.38
C TYR A 9 -12.16 -4.17 7.78
N PRO A 10 -11.54 -5.35 7.87
CA PRO A 10 -12.18 -6.49 8.52
C PRO A 10 -12.34 -6.19 10.02
N VAL A 11 -13.56 -6.30 10.51
CA VAL A 11 -13.95 -6.02 11.90
C VAL A 11 -13.12 -6.88 12.87
N GLY A 12 -12.67 -6.29 13.97
CA GLY A 12 -11.97 -7.00 15.06
C GLY A 12 -10.48 -7.28 14.82
N ARG A 13 -9.88 -6.74 13.75
CA ARG A 13 -8.45 -6.92 13.44
C ARG A 13 -7.72 -5.59 13.38
N SER A 14 -6.55 -5.53 14.01
CA SER A 14 -5.69 -4.35 14.03
C SER A 14 -4.23 -4.71 13.74
N GLY A 15 -3.48 -3.73 13.27
CA GLY A 15 -2.06 -3.85 12.98
C GLY A 15 -1.65 -2.93 11.84
N SER A 16 -0.36 -2.88 11.53
CA SER A 16 0.13 -2.21 10.34
C SER A 16 0.64 -3.21 9.31
N VAL A 17 0.36 -2.92 8.04
CA VAL A 17 0.90 -3.65 6.90
C VAL A 17 1.75 -2.70 6.08
N VAL A 18 3.02 -3.04 5.93
CA VAL A 18 3.94 -2.38 5.02
C VAL A 18 3.84 -3.08 3.66
N VAL A 19 3.55 -2.31 2.63
CA VAL A 19 3.41 -2.76 1.25
C VAL A 19 4.51 -2.12 0.41
N GLU A 20 5.38 -2.93 -0.19
CA GLU A 20 6.29 -2.46 -1.22
C GLU A 20 5.51 -2.28 -2.53
N VAL A 21 5.73 -1.16 -3.21
CA VAL A 21 5.07 -0.84 -4.48
C VAL A 21 6.12 -0.48 -5.53
N ARG A 22 5.85 -0.89 -6.77
CA ARG A 22 6.59 -0.44 -7.95
C ARG A 22 5.70 0.41 -8.82
N VAL A 23 6.18 1.57 -9.20
CA VAL A 23 5.42 2.59 -9.92
C VAL A 23 6.08 2.85 -11.27
N ASP A 24 5.27 2.95 -12.32
CA ASP A 24 5.74 3.34 -13.64
C ASP A 24 5.96 4.87 -13.75
N ARG A 25 6.53 5.31 -14.89
CA ARG A 25 6.69 6.72 -15.24
C ARG A 25 5.39 7.52 -15.39
N ASN A 26 4.23 6.89 -15.32
CA ASN A 26 2.94 7.57 -15.38
C ASN A 26 2.28 7.66 -14.00
N GLY A 27 2.98 7.24 -12.93
CA GLY A 27 2.46 7.24 -11.56
C GLY A 27 1.54 6.07 -11.24
N ASN A 28 1.46 5.05 -12.11
CA ASN A 28 0.64 3.86 -11.88
C ASN A 28 1.42 2.78 -11.16
N VAL A 29 0.79 2.14 -10.18
CA VAL A 29 1.36 1.00 -9.48
C VAL A 29 1.28 -0.25 -10.37
N THR A 30 2.44 -0.81 -10.70
CA THR A 30 2.59 -2.00 -11.57
C THR A 30 2.80 -3.28 -10.77
N SER A 31 3.28 -3.18 -9.54
CA SER A 31 3.49 -4.32 -8.65
C SER A 31 3.30 -3.91 -7.20
N VAL A 32 2.77 -4.83 -6.38
CA VAL A 32 2.63 -4.68 -4.93
C VAL A 32 3.11 -5.94 -4.23
N ARG A 33 3.69 -5.79 -3.03
CA ARG A 33 4.04 -6.90 -2.14
C ARG A 33 3.77 -6.49 -0.71
N GLY A 34 2.72 -7.04 -0.10
CA GLY A 34 2.35 -6.81 1.30
C GLY A 34 3.11 -7.70 2.27
N GLY A 35 2.95 -7.42 3.57
CA GLY A 35 3.63 -8.19 4.63
C GLY A 35 5.14 -7.95 4.68
N MET A 36 5.62 -6.80 4.19
CA MET A 36 7.03 -6.46 4.21
C MET A 36 7.54 -6.26 5.65
N ARG A 37 8.87 -6.35 5.82
CA ARG A 37 9.54 -6.05 7.08
C ARG A 37 9.08 -4.68 7.61
N GLY A 38 8.64 -4.65 8.87
CA GLY A 38 8.01 -3.48 9.49
C GLY A 38 6.49 -3.58 9.63
N SER A 39 5.85 -4.58 9.00
CA SER A 39 4.46 -4.94 9.30
C SER A 39 4.36 -5.51 10.71
N THR A 40 3.30 -5.19 11.45
CA THR A 40 3.04 -5.73 12.80
C THR A 40 2.04 -6.88 12.80
N THR A 41 1.54 -7.27 11.63
CA THR A 41 0.58 -8.35 11.45
C THR A 41 0.94 -9.22 10.26
N ASN A 42 0.64 -10.52 10.36
CA ASN A 42 0.72 -11.48 9.28
C ASN A 42 -0.69 -11.95 8.83
N ASP A 43 -1.74 -11.24 9.26
CA ASP A 43 -3.11 -11.56 8.88
C ASP A 43 -3.31 -11.36 7.37
N SER A 44 -3.71 -12.44 6.69
CA SER A 44 -3.86 -12.45 5.24
C SER A 44 -4.96 -11.50 4.75
N GLU A 45 -6.03 -11.28 5.51
CA GLU A 45 -7.09 -10.35 5.12
C GLU A 45 -6.58 -8.90 5.14
N LEU A 46 -5.84 -8.53 6.19
CA LEU A 46 -5.23 -7.19 6.29
C LEU A 46 -4.19 -6.96 5.19
N ILE A 47 -3.37 -7.98 4.91
CA ILE A 47 -2.37 -7.91 3.84
C ILE A 47 -3.06 -7.73 2.48
N MET A 48 -4.06 -8.54 2.16
CA MET A 48 -4.80 -8.42 0.91
C MET A 48 -5.51 -7.07 0.79
N ALA A 49 -6.11 -6.57 1.86
CA ALA A 49 -6.77 -5.26 1.87
C ALA A 49 -5.75 -4.12 1.59
N ALA A 50 -4.59 -4.17 2.24
CA ALA A 50 -3.51 -3.22 2.02
C ALA A 50 -2.96 -3.29 0.58
N GLU A 51 -2.78 -4.48 0.02
CA GLU A 51 -2.34 -4.66 -1.37
C GLU A 51 -3.36 -4.12 -2.38
N ARG A 52 -4.66 -4.35 -2.16
CA ARG A 52 -5.72 -3.78 -3.01
C ARG A 52 -5.69 -2.26 -2.99
N ALA A 53 -5.60 -1.66 -1.80
CA ALA A 53 -5.50 -0.21 -1.66
C ALA A 53 -4.21 0.34 -2.31
N ALA A 54 -3.09 -0.37 -2.17
CA ALA A 54 -1.82 0.02 -2.77
C ALA A 54 -1.87 0.00 -4.30
N ARG A 55 -2.52 -0.99 -4.92
CA ARG A 55 -2.69 -1.03 -6.39
C ARG A 55 -3.50 0.13 -6.94
N LEU A 56 -4.42 0.65 -6.13
CA LEU A 56 -5.29 1.78 -6.50
C LEU A 56 -4.64 3.14 -6.20
N ALA A 57 -3.52 3.17 -5.48
CA ALA A 57 -2.77 4.38 -5.22
C ALA A 57 -2.18 4.95 -6.52
N LYS A 58 -2.23 6.28 -6.66
CA LYS A 58 -1.51 7.00 -7.70
C LYS A 58 -0.42 7.84 -7.07
N PHE A 59 0.78 7.72 -7.60
CA PHE A 59 1.94 8.48 -7.14
C PHE A 59 2.13 9.72 -8.01
N ASP A 60 2.62 10.79 -7.40
CA ASP A 60 3.03 11.98 -8.17
C ASP A 60 4.19 11.58 -9.09
N VAL A 61 4.06 12.04 -10.34
CA VAL A 61 4.92 11.62 -11.43
C VAL A 61 6.13 12.54 -11.47
N ASP A 62 7.33 11.98 -11.28
CA ASP A 62 8.57 12.72 -11.53
C ASP A 62 9.03 12.43 -12.98
N PRO A 63 8.94 13.41 -13.90
CA PRO A 63 9.32 13.22 -15.30
C PRO A 63 10.82 12.94 -15.49
N ASN A 64 11.65 13.15 -14.47
CA ASN A 64 13.08 12.85 -14.50
C ASN A 64 13.42 11.47 -13.93
N ALA A 65 12.44 10.72 -13.43
CA ALA A 65 12.71 9.46 -12.74
C ALA A 65 12.98 8.27 -13.69
N THR A 66 13.74 7.31 -13.16
CA THR A 66 14.01 6.02 -13.79
C THR A 66 12.69 5.33 -14.17
N SER A 67 12.69 4.51 -15.22
CA SER A 67 11.49 3.91 -15.81
C SER A 67 10.52 3.25 -14.82
N ILE A 68 11.05 2.76 -13.69
CA ILE A 68 10.28 2.21 -12.58
C ILE A 68 10.88 2.74 -11.27
N GLN A 69 10.04 3.25 -10.38
CA GLN A 69 10.41 3.63 -9.02
C GLN A 69 9.88 2.59 -8.02
N THR A 70 10.68 2.26 -7.00
CA THR A 70 10.25 1.39 -5.90
C THR A 70 10.07 2.21 -4.63
N GLY A 71 8.94 2.04 -3.96
CA GLY A 71 8.63 2.71 -2.70
C GLY A 71 7.83 1.82 -1.76
N THR A 72 7.43 2.35 -0.62
CA THR A 72 6.61 1.64 0.37
C THR A 72 5.42 2.48 0.81
N ILE A 73 4.29 1.81 1.10
CA ILE A 73 3.11 2.39 1.72
C ILE A 73 2.83 1.62 3.01
N THR A 74 2.59 2.33 4.10
CA THR A 74 2.21 1.71 5.38
C THR A 74 0.72 1.95 5.65
N TYR A 75 -0.06 0.88 5.66
CA TYR A 75 -1.48 0.92 6.05
C TYR A 75 -1.60 0.57 7.53
N VAL A 76 -2.28 1.44 8.29
CA VAL A 76 -2.51 1.24 9.73
C VAL A 76 -3.98 0.90 9.95
N PHE A 77 -4.23 -0.33 10.36
CA PHE A 77 -5.53 -0.85 10.75
C PHE A 77 -5.75 -0.64 12.23
N ARG A 78 -6.68 0.26 12.56
CA ARG A 78 -7.09 0.56 13.95
C ARG A 78 -8.46 -0.04 14.17
N LEU A 79 -8.68 -0.62 15.34
CA LEU A 79 -10.03 -0.87 15.83
C LEU A 79 -10.70 0.49 15.99
N GLN A 80 -11.82 0.69 15.30
CA GLN A 80 -12.72 1.77 15.63
C GLN A 80 -13.69 1.23 16.68
N ASP A 81 -13.69 1.87 17.85
CA ASP A 81 -14.67 1.64 18.91
C ASP A 81 -16.04 2.20 18.51
#